data_AF-A0A419HGU9-F1
#
_entry.id   AF-A0A419HGU9-F1
#
_cell.length_a   1.000
_cell.length_b   1.000
_cell.length_c   1.000
_cell.angle_alpha   90.00
_cell.angle_beta   90.00
_cell.angle_gamma   90.00
#
_symmetry.space_group_name_H-M   'P 1'
#
loop_
_entity.id
_entity.type
_entity.pdbx_description
1 polymer ?
#
loop_
_entity_poly.entity_id
_entity_poly.type
_entity_poly.pdbx_seq_one_letter_code
_entity_poly.pdbx_strand_id
1 'polypeptide(L)'
;MLLAGRSGSGKSTVGYEVSALLEAQQVTHCLLEGDYLDHAWPEPPNSLLEANLAAIWRNYTELGYRRLVYTNSACILVPDMFRRALGAPLRIIPVLLTASDESVLARLSAREIGSGLDSHVRRSAHLARVLESAAPPDTVRIPTDNRPIPEIAHDVVAVTGWPRVSPASRSAP
;
A
#
# COMPACT_ATOMS: atom_id res chain seq x y z
N MET A 1 -6.68 -3.29 2.89
CA MET A 1 -6.24 -1.88 2.97
C MET A 1 -5.38 -1.59 1.76
N LEU A 2 -5.62 -0.45 1.10
CA LEU A 2 -4.85 0.02 -0.04
C LEU A 2 -4.05 1.24 0.41
N LEU A 3 -2.72 1.14 0.38
CA LEU A 3 -1.80 2.19 0.79
C LEU A 3 -1.18 2.83 -0.46
N ALA A 4 -1.74 3.98 -0.85
CA ALA A 4 -1.35 4.74 -2.01
C ALA A 4 -0.50 5.97 -1.66
N GLY A 5 0.00 6.62 -2.70
CA GLY A 5 0.88 7.77 -2.60
C GLY A 5 1.85 7.83 -3.75
N ARG A 6 2.29 9.03 -4.12
CA ARG A 6 3.26 9.20 -5.20
C ARG A 6 4.61 8.53 -4.91
N SER A 7 5.50 8.45 -5.91
CA SER A 7 6.86 7.95 -5.67
C SER A 7 7.58 8.84 -4.65
N GLY A 8 8.29 8.23 -3.69
CA GLY A 8 8.96 8.96 -2.59
C GLY A 8 8.07 9.31 -1.39
N SER A 9 6.77 8.98 -1.39
CA SER A 9 5.90 9.22 -0.23
C SER A 9 6.10 8.23 0.94
N GLY A 10 6.95 7.22 0.78
CA GLY A 10 7.27 6.24 1.85
C GLY A 10 6.35 5.02 1.92
N LYS A 11 5.52 4.75 0.89
CA LYS A 11 4.59 3.61 0.85
C LYS A 11 5.19 2.28 1.29
N SER A 12 6.28 1.83 0.66
CA SER A 12 6.89 0.53 0.95
C SER A 12 7.42 0.49 2.38
N THR A 13 8.14 1.53 2.79
CA THR A 13 8.67 1.66 4.15
C THR A 13 7.57 1.62 5.21
N VAL A 14 6.49 2.38 5.02
CA VAL A 14 5.33 2.38 5.92
C VAL A 14 4.57 1.05 5.84
N GLY A 15 4.47 0.43 4.66
CA GLY A 15 3.85 -0.89 4.48
C GLY A 15 4.54 -1.98 5.28
N TYR A 16 5.88 -2.01 5.28
CA TYR A 16 6.67 -2.91 6.11
C TYR A 16 6.50 -2.62 7.60
N GLU A 17 6.53 -1.35 8.02
CA GLU A 17 6.32 -1.00 9.43
C GLU A 17 4.90 -1.35 9.91
N VAL A 18 3.89 -1.12 9.08
CA VAL A 18 2.51 -1.56 9.33
C VAL A 18 2.46 -3.07 9.51
N SER A 19 3.17 -3.82 8.67
CA SER A 19 3.21 -5.28 8.77
C SER A 19 3.85 -5.73 10.08
N ALA A 20 4.99 -5.16 10.46
CA ALA A 20 5.66 -5.43 11.73
C ALA A 20 4.76 -5.07 12.94
N LEU A 21 4.08 -3.93 12.88
CA LEU A 21 3.15 -3.51 13.92
C LEU A 21 1.95 -4.46 14.06
N LEU A 22 1.39 -4.93 12.95
CA LEU A 22 0.30 -5.91 12.95
C LEU A 22 0.75 -7.28 13.44
N GLU A 23 1.97 -7.70 13.11
CA GLU A 23 2.59 -8.92 13.65
C GLU A 23 2.75 -8.84 15.17
N ALA A 24 3.29 -7.73 15.69
CA ALA A 24 3.40 -7.49 17.12
C ALA A 24 2.03 -7.48 17.84
N GLN A 25 0.96 -7.11 17.13
CA GLN A 25 -0.43 -7.14 17.61
C GLN A 25 -1.14 -8.47 17.32
N GLN A 26 -0.42 -9.48 16.82
CA GLN A 26 -0.93 -10.80 16.46
C GLN A 26 -2.11 -10.77 15.48
N VAL A 27 -2.13 -9.78 14.58
CA VAL A 27 -3.16 -9.65 13.54
C VAL A 27 -2.69 -10.40 12.30
N THR A 28 -3.34 -11.51 11.96
CA THR A 28 -3.07 -12.24 10.70
C THR A 28 -3.38 -11.36 9.49
N HIS A 29 -2.37 -11.13 8.65
CA HIS A 29 -2.43 -10.30 7.45
C HIS A 29 -1.36 -10.73 6.43
N CYS A 30 -1.50 -10.31 5.17
CA CYS A 30 -0.44 -10.37 4.18
C CYS A 30 -0.08 -8.96 3.69
N LEU A 31 1.19 -8.74 3.36
CA LEU A 31 1.71 -7.52 2.74
C LEU A 31 2.07 -7.84 1.29
N LEU A 32 1.59 -7.02 0.35
CA LEU A 32 1.94 -7.11 -1.07
C LEU A 32 2.37 -5.74 -1.60
N GLU A 33 3.55 -5.71 -2.20
CA GLU A 33 4.06 -4.59 -2.98
C GLU A 33 3.59 -4.76 -4.43
N GLY A 34 2.64 -3.92 -4.85
CA GLY A 34 1.99 -4.00 -6.15
C GLY A 34 2.91 -3.79 -7.34
N ASP A 35 3.96 -2.99 -7.16
CA ASP A 35 4.92 -2.64 -8.21
C ASP A 35 5.70 -3.85 -8.75
N TYR A 36 5.62 -5.02 -8.10
CA TYR A 36 6.26 -6.27 -8.55
C TYR A 36 5.30 -7.28 -9.19
N LEU A 37 3.99 -7.00 -9.23
CA LEU A 37 3.01 -7.95 -9.75
C LEU A 37 2.90 -7.93 -11.28
N ASP A 38 3.40 -6.89 -11.93
CA ASP A 38 3.37 -6.72 -13.38
C ASP A 38 4.68 -6.10 -13.91
N HIS A 39 5.76 -6.15 -13.12
CA HIS A 39 7.07 -5.61 -13.49
C HIS A 39 7.77 -6.50 -14.53
N ALA A 40 7.49 -6.27 -15.81
CA ALA A 40 8.04 -7.08 -16.90
C ALA A 40 8.47 -6.22 -18.11
N TRP A 41 9.41 -6.76 -18.89
CA TRP A 41 9.77 -6.26 -20.22
C TRP A 41 9.63 -7.38 -21.26
N PRO A 42 8.95 -7.16 -22.41
CA PRO A 42 8.20 -5.95 -22.77
C PRO A 42 7.01 -5.69 -21.84
N GLU A 43 6.42 -4.48 -21.92
CA GLU A 43 5.27 -4.09 -21.09
C GLU A 43 4.15 -5.14 -21.22
N PRO A 44 3.72 -5.75 -20.11
CA PRO A 44 2.70 -6.79 -20.16
C PRO A 44 1.31 -6.18 -20.39
N PRO A 45 0.32 -6.98 -20.79
CA PRO A 45 -1.06 -6.52 -20.84
C PRO A 45 -1.54 -6.14 -19.43
N ASN A 46 -2.41 -5.11 -19.35
CA ASN A 46 -3.01 -4.64 -18.09
C ASN A 46 -3.73 -5.75 -17.28
N SER A 47 -4.12 -6.84 -17.93
CA SER A 47 -4.77 -7.99 -17.28
C SER A 47 -3.81 -8.81 -16.40
N LEU A 48 -2.49 -8.69 -16.56
CA LEU A 48 -1.52 -9.47 -15.80
C LEU A 48 -1.57 -9.16 -14.31
N LEU A 49 -1.66 -7.87 -13.94
CA LEU A 49 -1.75 -7.41 -12.56
C LEU A 49 -2.94 -8.05 -11.82
N GLU A 50 -4.12 -7.99 -12.45
CA GLU A 50 -5.37 -8.54 -11.88
C GLU A 50 -5.28 -10.06 -11.72
N ALA A 51 -4.74 -10.77 -12.73
CA ALA A 51 -4.57 -12.21 -12.70
C ALA A 51 -3.57 -12.66 -11.62
N ASN A 52 -2.42 -11.98 -11.51
CA ASN A 52 -1.41 -12.29 -10.51
C ASN A 52 -1.92 -12.00 -9.10
N LEU A 53 -2.60 -10.87 -8.89
CA LEU A 53 -3.21 -10.54 -7.60
C LEU A 53 -4.25 -11.59 -7.19
N ALA A 54 -5.12 -12.02 -8.11
CA ALA A 54 -6.12 -13.04 -7.83
C ALA A 54 -5.48 -14.39 -7.46
N ALA A 55 -4.43 -14.81 -8.18
CA ALA A 55 -3.73 -16.05 -7.90
C ALA A 55 -3.03 -16.03 -6.52
N ILE A 56 -2.34 -14.95 -6.20
CA ILE A 56 -1.67 -14.77 -4.90
C ILE A 56 -2.70 -14.73 -3.77
N TRP A 57 -3.79 -13.98 -3.96
CA TRP A 57 -4.83 -13.87 -2.95
C TRP A 57 -5.51 -15.21 -2.67
N ARG A 58 -5.80 -16.01 -3.69
CA ARG A 58 -6.32 -17.38 -3.52
C ARG A 58 -5.43 -18.19 -2.58
N ASN A 59 -4.11 -18.23 -2.84
CA ASN A 59 -3.16 -18.97 -2.01
C ASN A 59 -3.19 -18.50 -0.54
N TYR A 60 -3.25 -17.19 -0.30
CA TYR A 60 -3.39 -16.65 1.05
C TYR A 60 -4.74 -17.03 1.70
N THR A 61 -5.83 -16.97 0.95
CA THR A 61 -7.16 -17.31 1.50
C THR A 61 -7.30 -18.79 1.85
N GLU A 62 -6.66 -19.69 1.09
CA GLU A 62 -6.57 -21.13 1.39
C GLU A 62 -5.85 -21.38 2.73
N LEU A 63 -4.88 -20.55 3.07
CA LEU A 63 -4.17 -20.57 4.37
C LEU A 63 -4.89 -19.79 5.48
N GLY A 64 -6.10 -19.29 5.23
CA GLY A 64 -6.91 -18.59 6.24
C GLY A 64 -6.65 -17.09 6.38
N TYR A 65 -5.81 -16.49 5.54
CA TYR A 65 -5.60 -15.03 5.56
C TYR A 65 -6.86 -14.31 5.06
N ARG A 66 -7.21 -13.20 5.72
CA ARG A 66 -8.41 -12.39 5.43
C ARG A 66 -8.14 -10.88 5.39
N ARG A 67 -6.89 -10.47 5.58
CA ARG A 67 -6.47 -9.06 5.60
C ARG A 67 -5.28 -8.88 4.68
N LEU A 68 -5.40 -7.94 3.76
CA LEU A 68 -4.36 -7.56 2.82
C LEU A 68 -3.92 -6.11 3.10
N VAL A 69 -2.63 -5.90 3.23
CA VAL A 69 -1.95 -4.60 3.12
C VAL A 69 -1.35 -4.55 1.73
N TYR A 70 -1.89 -3.72 0.85
CA TYR A 70 -1.42 -3.58 -0.53
C TYR A 70 -0.84 -2.19 -0.75
N THR A 71 0.41 -2.10 -1.17
CA THR A 71 1.07 -0.83 -1.47
C THR A 71 1.23 -0.68 -2.98
N ASN A 72 0.88 0.48 -3.52
CA ASN A 72 1.15 0.85 -4.91
C ASN A 72 0.79 2.31 -5.11
N SER A 73 1.40 2.97 -6.09
CA SER A 73 1.27 4.42 -6.22
C SER A 73 -0.16 4.91 -6.55
N ALA A 74 -0.99 4.08 -7.19
CA ALA A 74 -2.33 4.46 -7.67
C ALA A 74 -3.45 3.47 -7.28
N CYS A 75 -3.19 2.51 -6.38
CA CYS A 75 -4.16 1.44 -6.07
C CYS A 75 -5.54 1.93 -5.60
N ILE A 76 -5.62 3.09 -4.92
CA ILE A 76 -6.88 3.68 -4.48
C ILE A 76 -7.76 4.18 -5.63
N LEU A 77 -7.21 4.35 -6.84
CA LEU A 77 -7.94 4.83 -8.02
C LEU A 77 -8.64 3.70 -8.79
N VAL A 78 -8.33 2.45 -8.48
CA VAL A 78 -8.85 1.26 -9.20
C VAL A 78 -9.53 0.25 -8.26
N PRO A 79 -10.43 0.68 -7.36
CA PRO A 79 -11.04 -0.22 -6.37
C PRO A 79 -11.82 -1.38 -7.00
N ASP A 80 -12.37 -1.20 -8.21
CA ASP A 80 -13.12 -2.26 -8.91
C ASP A 80 -12.22 -3.39 -9.41
N MET A 81 -10.96 -3.13 -9.74
CA MET A 81 -9.98 -4.19 -10.06
C MET A 81 -9.79 -5.10 -8.83
N PHE A 82 -9.64 -4.52 -7.65
CA PHE A 82 -9.52 -5.29 -6.41
C PHE A 82 -10.79 -6.08 -6.10
N ARG A 83 -11.99 -5.53 -6.36
CA ARG A 83 -13.24 -6.27 -6.18
C ARG A 83 -13.32 -7.50 -7.07
N ARG A 84 -12.90 -7.39 -8.32
CA ARG A 84 -12.84 -8.53 -9.26
C ARG A 84 -11.77 -9.54 -8.87
N ALA A 85 -10.56 -9.08 -8.54
CA ALA A 85 -9.43 -9.94 -8.20
C ALA A 85 -9.62 -10.71 -6.88
N LEU A 86 -10.19 -10.07 -5.85
CA LEU A 86 -10.19 -10.59 -4.49
C LEU A 86 -11.50 -11.28 -4.08
N GLY A 87 -12.60 -11.05 -4.81
CA GLY A 87 -13.92 -11.62 -4.50
C GLY A 87 -14.61 -11.00 -3.27
N ALA A 88 -15.85 -11.40 -2.99
CA ALA A 88 -16.75 -10.77 -2.01
C ALA A 88 -17.02 -11.63 -0.75
N PRO A 89 -17.39 -11.01 0.39
CA PRO A 89 -17.45 -9.56 0.64
C PRO A 89 -16.07 -8.94 0.91
N LEU A 90 -15.77 -7.81 0.24
CA LEU A 90 -14.50 -7.08 0.34
C LEU A 90 -14.71 -5.70 0.98
N ARG A 91 -14.01 -5.44 2.09
CA ARG A 91 -13.89 -4.09 2.68
C ARG A 91 -12.60 -3.44 2.18
N ILE A 92 -12.73 -2.44 1.32
CA ILE A 92 -11.61 -1.60 0.87
C ILE A 92 -11.44 -0.46 1.86
N ILE A 93 -10.19 -0.19 2.25
CA ILE A 93 -9.81 0.88 3.16
C ILE A 93 -8.73 1.70 2.44
N PRO A 94 -9.10 2.80 1.77
CA PRO A 94 -8.16 3.62 1.01
C PRO A 94 -7.40 4.57 1.93
N VAL A 95 -6.07 4.45 1.93
CA VAL A 95 -5.17 5.34 2.65
C VAL A 95 -4.21 5.97 1.64
N LEU A 96 -4.08 7.29 1.68
CA LEU A 96 -3.18 8.06 0.84
C LEU A 96 -2.07 8.68 1.69
N LEU A 97 -0.84 8.21 1.52
CA LEU A 97 0.32 8.87 2.10
C LEU A 97 0.67 10.13 1.30
N THR A 98 0.68 11.26 1.99
CA THR A 98 1.04 12.56 1.41
C THR A 98 2.44 13.00 1.84
N ALA A 99 3.11 13.73 0.94
CA ALA A 99 4.44 14.26 1.16
C ALA A 99 4.64 15.50 0.29
N SER A 100 5.28 16.54 0.83
CA SER A 100 5.66 17.74 0.10
C SER A 100 6.60 17.45 -1.08
N ASP A 101 6.64 18.35 -2.07
CA ASP A 101 7.57 18.30 -3.21
C ASP A 101 9.03 18.31 -2.76
N GLU A 102 9.34 19.10 -1.74
CA GLU A 102 10.66 19.15 -1.13
C GLU A 102 11.07 17.79 -0.53
N SER A 103 10.24 17.20 0.33
CA SER A 103 10.55 15.89 0.94
C SER A 103 10.67 14.78 -0.09
N VAL A 104 9.83 14.78 -1.12
CA VAL A 104 9.90 13.76 -2.18
C VAL A 104 11.14 13.94 -3.03
N LEU A 105 11.51 15.18 -3.38
CA LEU A 105 12.75 15.45 -4.08
C LEU A 105 13.94 14.93 -3.28
N ALA A 106 14.05 15.30 -2.00
CA ALA A 106 15.13 14.84 -1.13
C ALA A 106 15.22 13.30 -1.06
N ARG A 107 14.08 12.62 -0.89
CA ARG A 107 14.02 11.15 -0.82
C ARG A 107 14.36 10.47 -2.14
N LEU A 108 13.88 11.00 -3.27
CA LEU A 108 14.18 10.44 -4.59
C LEU A 108 15.65 10.67 -4.97
N SER A 109 16.19 11.87 -4.70
CA SER A 109 17.60 12.19 -4.92
C SER A 109 18.54 11.33 -4.10
N ALA A 110 18.13 10.89 -2.89
CA ALA A 110 18.91 9.96 -2.08
C ALA A 110 18.89 8.51 -2.60
N ARG A 111 17.84 8.11 -3.33
CA ARG A 111 17.64 6.74 -3.82
C ARG A 111 18.16 6.53 -5.24
N GLU A 112 18.05 7.54 -6.11
CA GLU A 112 18.39 7.41 -7.52
C GLU A 112 19.78 7.96 -7.83
N ILE A 113 20.66 7.05 -8.25
CA ILE A 113 21.99 7.37 -8.74
C ILE A 113 21.94 7.20 -10.27
N GLY A 114 21.41 8.18 -11.00
CA GLY A 114 21.34 8.09 -12.47
C GLY A 114 20.48 9.14 -13.18
N SER A 115 20.43 9.05 -14.51
CA SER A 115 19.74 9.98 -15.42
C SER A 115 18.20 9.95 -15.35
N GLY A 116 17.62 9.10 -14.51
CA GLY A 116 16.18 8.93 -14.34
C GLY A 116 15.50 9.96 -13.44
N LEU A 117 16.26 10.64 -12.56
CA LEU A 117 15.70 11.43 -11.45
C LEU A 117 14.66 12.46 -11.90
N ASP A 118 14.97 13.27 -12.90
CA ASP A 118 14.05 14.29 -13.41
C ASP A 118 12.74 13.69 -13.94
N SER A 119 12.84 12.53 -14.61
CA SER A 119 11.68 11.80 -15.10
C SER A 119 10.84 11.24 -13.95
N HIS A 120 11.49 10.73 -12.90
CA HIS A 120 10.82 10.22 -11.71
C HIS A 120 10.15 11.32 -10.89
N VAL A 121 10.81 12.48 -10.72
CA VAL A 121 10.24 13.67 -10.07
C VAL A 121 9.02 14.18 -10.83
N ARG A 122 9.11 14.36 -12.16
CA ARG A 122 7.96 14.81 -12.97
C ARG A 122 6.79 13.84 -12.90
N ARG A 123 7.04 12.52 -13.04
CA ARG A 123 5.99 11.49 -12.92
C ARG A 123 5.37 11.49 -11.52
N SER A 124 6.18 11.63 -10.47
CA SER A 124 5.71 11.70 -9.09
C SER A 124 4.82 12.93 -8.84
N ALA A 125 5.23 14.11 -9.32
CA ALA A 125 4.45 15.34 -9.19
C ALA A 125 3.14 15.29 -9.99
N HIS A 126 3.16 14.69 -11.19
CA HIS A 126 1.93 14.46 -11.96
C HIS A 126 0.97 13.55 -11.20
N LEU A 127 1.44 12.40 -10.72
CA LEU A 127 0.61 11.47 -9.97
C LEU A 127 0.05 12.10 -8.69
N ALA A 128 0.81 12.97 -8.00
CA ALA A 128 0.33 13.69 -6.83
C ALA A 128 -0.95 14.50 -7.13
N ARG A 129 -0.96 15.22 -8.26
CA ARG A 129 -2.13 15.99 -8.72
C ARG A 129 -3.31 15.09 -9.07
N VAL A 130 -3.05 13.97 -9.74
CA VAL A 130 -4.08 12.98 -10.06
C VAL A 130 -4.72 12.44 -8.78
N LEU A 131 -3.90 11.99 -7.82
CA LEU A 131 -4.36 11.47 -6.52
C LEU A 131 -5.16 12.51 -5.75
N GLU A 132 -4.73 13.77 -5.74
CA GLU A 132 -5.47 14.84 -5.04
C GLU A 132 -6.87 15.04 -5.65
N SER A 133 -6.99 15.00 -6.98
CA SER A 133 -8.26 15.22 -7.68
C SER A 133 -9.19 14.02 -7.74
N ALA A 134 -8.64 12.80 -7.77
CA ALA A 134 -9.39 11.59 -8.15
C ALA A 134 -9.47 10.54 -7.02
N ALA A 135 -8.82 10.76 -5.88
CA ALA A 135 -8.95 9.85 -4.75
C ALA A 135 -10.42 9.74 -4.30
N PRO A 136 -10.90 8.52 -3.95
CA PRO A 136 -12.23 8.33 -3.39
C PRO A 136 -12.49 9.28 -2.19
N PRO A 137 -13.72 9.80 -2.01
CA PRO A 137 -14.03 10.75 -0.94
C PRO A 137 -13.73 10.24 0.48
N ASP A 138 -13.80 8.93 0.68
CA ASP A 138 -13.53 8.24 1.96
C ASP A 138 -12.03 7.95 2.17
N THR A 139 -11.14 8.43 1.30
CA THR A 139 -9.68 8.25 1.41
C THR A 139 -9.13 9.03 2.60
N VAL A 140 -8.54 8.29 3.55
CA VAL A 140 -7.81 8.89 4.68
C VAL A 140 -6.42 9.33 4.21
N ARG A 141 -6.12 10.61 4.39
CA ARG A 141 -4.83 11.22 4.02
C ARG A 141 -3.92 11.28 5.24
N ILE A 142 -2.71 10.71 5.13
CA ILE A 142 -1.73 10.67 6.22
C ILE A 142 -0.44 11.33 5.74
N PRO A 143 -0.05 12.49 6.32
CA PRO A 143 1.19 13.15 5.96
C PRO A 143 2.39 12.37 6.48
N THR A 144 3.49 12.42 5.73
CA THR A 144 4.75 11.73 6.05
C THR A 144 5.93 12.67 6.21
N ASP A 145 5.76 13.97 5.96
CA ASP A 145 6.81 14.97 6.13
C ASP A 145 7.24 15.08 7.59
N ASN A 146 8.53 14.95 7.86
CA ASN A 146 9.12 15.15 9.19
C ASN A 146 8.49 14.30 10.32
N ARG A 147 7.88 13.16 9.97
CA ARG A 147 7.26 12.24 10.91
C ARG A 147 8.03 10.94 11.01
N PRO A 148 8.17 10.36 12.21
CA PRO A 148 8.80 9.07 12.38
C PRO A 148 7.89 7.96 11.81
N ILE A 149 8.50 6.98 11.15
CA ILE A 149 7.80 5.88 10.47
C ILE A 149 6.86 5.11 11.42
N PRO A 150 7.23 4.78 12.67
CA PRO A 150 6.34 4.08 13.59
C PRO A 150 5.03 4.83 13.88
N GLU A 151 5.08 6.16 14.03
CA GLU A 151 3.86 6.96 14.24
C GLU A 151 2.94 6.94 13.01
N ILE A 152 3.53 7.05 11.81
CA ILE A 152 2.77 6.97 10.55
C ILE A 152 2.10 5.59 10.45
N ALA A 153 2.82 4.50 10.77
CA ALA A 153 2.27 3.16 10.75
C ALA A 153 1.14 2.96 11.77
N HIS A 154 1.27 3.55 12.96
CA HIS A 154 0.20 3.57 13.96
C HIS A 154 -1.07 4.24 13.44
N ASP A 155 -0.96 5.42 12.82
CA ASP A 155 -2.10 6.11 12.21
C ASP A 155 -2.75 5.25 11.11
N VAL A 156 -1.93 4.66 10.24
CA VAL A 156 -2.41 3.79 9.15
C VAL A 156 -3.19 2.58 9.71
N VAL A 157 -2.64 1.90 10.73
CA VAL A 157 -3.33 0.77 11.37
C VAL A 157 -4.62 1.22 12.07
N ALA A 158 -4.64 2.38 12.70
CA ALA A 158 -5.83 2.90 13.39
C ALA A 158 -7.04 3.04 12.44
N VAL A 159 -6.81 3.44 11.19
CA VAL A 159 -7.87 3.55 10.16
C VAL A 159 -8.53 2.20 9.85
N THR A 160 -7.81 1.10 10.02
CA THR A 160 -8.32 -0.22 9.63
C THR A 160 -9.47 -0.71 10.53
N GLY A 161 -9.44 -0.32 11.81
CA GLY A 161 -10.27 -0.93 12.86
C GLY A 161 -10.03 -2.43 13.03
N TRP A 162 -8.88 -2.95 12.61
CA TRP A 162 -8.55 -4.36 12.80
C TRP A 162 -8.28 -4.63 14.30
N PRO A 163 -8.92 -5.66 14.87
CA PRO A 163 -8.83 -5.92 16.30
C PRO A 163 -7.42 -6.39 16.65
N ARG A 164 -6.88 -5.86 17.76
CA ARG A 164 -5.75 -6.49 18.43
C ARG A 164 -6.23 -7.80 19.02
N VAL A 165 -5.53 -8.90 18.75
CA VAL A 165 -5.76 -10.12 19.51
C VAL A 165 -4.93 -9.96 20.80
N SER A 166 -5.61 -9.86 21.94
CA SER A 166 -4.91 -9.93 23.23
C SER A 166 -4.44 -11.37 23.45
N PRO A 167 -3.28 -11.63 24.11
CA PRO A 167 -2.69 -12.97 24.22
C PRO A 167 -3.49 -14.02 25.02
N ALA A 168 -4.74 -13.76 25.38
CA ALA A 168 -5.55 -14.71 26.13
C ALA A 168 -6.12 -15.80 25.19
N SER A 169 -5.85 -17.05 25.57
CA SER A 169 -6.32 -18.32 24.99
C SER A 169 -5.71 -18.74 23.64
N ARG A 170 -4.42 -19.12 23.66
CA ARG A 170 -4.06 -20.37 22.99
C ARG A 170 -4.04 -21.48 24.03
N SER A 171 -5.12 -22.25 24.13
CA SER A 171 -5.00 -23.64 24.56
C SER A 171 -4.19 -24.36 23.48
N ALA A 172 -3.00 -24.83 23.84
CA ALA A 172 -2.14 -25.59 22.95
C ALA A 172 -2.84 -26.87 22.46
N PRO A 173 -2.58 -27.33 21.23
CA PRO A 173 -2.92 -28.68 20.80
C PRO A 173 -2.09 -29.73 21.56
#